data_AF-A0A8D2P520-F1
#
_entry.id   AF-A0A8D2P520-F1
#
_cell.length_a   1.000
_cell.length_b   1.000
_cell.length_c   1.000
_cell.angle_alpha   90.00
_cell.angle_beta   90.00
_cell.angle_gamma   90.00
#
_symmetry.space_group_name_H-M   'P 1'
#
loop_
_entity.id
_entity.type
_entity.pdbx_description
1 polymer ?
#
loop_
_entity_poly.entity_id
_entity_poly.type
_entity_poly.pdbx_seq_one_letter_code
_entity_poly.pdbx_strand_id
1 'polypeptide(L)'
;NDTWRVNNKYDRSRTPLPVKEIIRRAEHWIDREVPYDVLTNNCEHFVTELRYGEGVSDQVTNAVIGTTAAVGGILLVGLATAVVKGFSR
;
A
#
# COMPACT_ATOMS: atom_id res chain seq x y z
N ASN A 1 -22.58 -13.17 -10.79
CA ASN A 1 -22.56 -13.70 -9.43
C ASN A 1 -21.10 -13.89 -9.08
N ASP A 2 -20.57 -13.03 -8.23
CA ASP A 2 -19.14 -13.02 -7.97
C ASP A 2 -18.80 -14.00 -6.85
N THR A 3 -17.80 -14.84 -7.08
CA THR A 3 -17.34 -15.82 -6.10
C THR A 3 -16.37 -15.15 -5.12
N TRP A 4 -16.54 -15.40 -3.82
CA TRP A 4 -15.66 -14.86 -2.78
C TRP A 4 -15.08 -15.98 -1.91
N ARG A 5 -13.95 -15.69 -1.25
CA ARG A 5 -13.29 -16.58 -0.28
C ARG A 5 -12.62 -15.78 0.82
N VAL A 6 -12.50 -16.35 2.01
CA VAL A 6 -11.64 -15.79 3.06
C VAL A 6 -10.18 -15.96 2.66
N ASN A 7 -9.40 -14.87 2.68
CA ASN A 7 -8.00 -14.89 2.29
C ASN A 7 -7.13 -14.02 3.21
N ASN A 8 -6.74 -14.57 4.37
CA ASN A 8 -5.76 -13.92 5.25
C ASN A 8 -4.34 -14.17 4.72
N LYS A 9 -4.02 -13.52 3.60
CA LYS A 9 -2.84 -13.78 2.77
C LYS A 9 -1.50 -13.81 3.53
N TYR A 10 -1.35 -12.99 4.56
CA TYR A 10 -0.07 -12.78 5.26
C TYR A 10 0.00 -13.39 6.67
N ASP A 11 -1.00 -14.16 7.13
CA ASP A 11 -0.99 -14.75 8.48
C ASP A 11 0.21 -15.68 8.73
N ARG A 12 0.82 -16.23 7.67
CA ARG A 12 2.03 -17.07 7.76
C ARG A 12 3.30 -16.28 8.05
N SER A 13 3.33 -14.99 7.72
CA SER A 13 4.52 -14.13 7.83
C SER A 13 4.32 -12.91 8.74
N ARG A 14 3.07 -12.60 9.12
CA ARG A 14 2.70 -11.46 9.95
C ARG A 14 1.67 -11.86 10.99
N THR A 15 1.92 -11.50 12.23
CA THR A 15 0.97 -11.70 13.32
C THR A 15 -0.18 -10.69 13.18
N PRO A 16 -1.44 -11.14 13.09
CA PRO A 16 -2.57 -10.22 13.05
C PRO A 16 -2.76 -9.54 14.42
N LEU A 17 -3.33 -8.34 14.39
CA LEU A 17 -3.78 -7.64 15.59
C LEU A 17 -4.91 -8.43 16.28
N PRO A 18 -5.17 -8.20 17.59
CA PRO A 18 -6.32 -8.79 18.26
C PRO A 18 -7.62 -8.47 17.50
N VAL A 19 -8.52 -9.45 17.37
CA VAL A 19 -9.76 -9.31 16.56
C VAL A 19 -10.57 -8.07 16.93
N LYS A 20 -10.69 -7.77 18.23
CA LYS A 20 -11.40 -6.56 18.71
C LYS A 20 -10.77 -5.27 18.19
N GLU A 21 -9.44 -5.23 18.07
CA GLU A 21 -8.74 -4.07 17.55
C GLU A 21 -8.96 -3.90 16.05
N ILE A 22 -8.92 -5.00 15.29
CA ILE A 22 -9.19 -4.97 13.84
C ILE A 22 -10.60 -4.42 13.57
N ILE A 23 -11.61 -4.92 14.30
CA ILE A 23 -13.00 -4.46 14.17
C ILE A 23 -13.10 -2.97 14.51
N ARG A 24 -12.55 -2.55 15.67
CA ARG A 24 -12.56 -1.15 16.10
C ARG A 24 -11.94 -0.21 15.05
N ARG A 25 -10.83 -0.61 14.44
CA ARG A 25 -10.20 0.17 13.37
C ARG A 25 -11.06 0.23 12.12
N ALA A 26 -11.67 -0.89 11.72
CA ALA A 26 -12.55 -0.92 10.55
C ALA A 26 -13.79 -0.03 10.74
N GLU A 27 -14.41 -0.08 11.92
CA GLU A 27 -15.55 0.76 12.29
C GLU A 27 -15.25 2.25 12.21
N HIS A 28 -14.02 2.66 12.55
CA HIS A 28 -13.60 4.06 12.44
C HIS A 28 -13.71 4.62 11.02
N TRP A 29 -13.62 3.78 10.00
CA TRP A 29 -13.66 4.16 8.59
C TRP A 29 -15.05 4.08 7.96
N ILE A 30 -16.05 3.61 8.69
CA ILE A 30 -17.45 3.63 8.23
C ILE A 30 -17.87 5.10 8.01
N ASP A 31 -18.61 5.34 6.93
CA ASP A 31 -19.12 6.66 6.51
C ASP A 31 -18.03 7.73 6.24
N ARG A 32 -16.77 7.32 6.08
CA ARG A 32 -15.68 8.21 5.66
C ARG A 32 -15.40 8.08 4.18
N GLU A 33 -15.32 9.22 3.51
CA GLU A 33 -14.80 9.28 2.15
C GLU A 33 -13.27 9.25 2.18
N VAL A 34 -12.69 8.29 1.46
CA VAL A 34 -11.26 8.25 1.19
C VAL A 34 -11.03 8.54 -0.29
N PRO A 35 -9.99 9.31 -0.66
CA PRO A 35 -9.66 9.52 -2.06
C PRO A 35 -9.41 8.16 -2.71
N TYR A 36 -10.26 7.82 -3.69
CA TYR A 36 -10.34 6.48 -4.25
C TYR A 36 -9.56 6.41 -5.57
N ASP A 37 -8.42 5.72 -5.56
CA ASP A 37 -7.72 5.32 -6.79
C ASP A 37 -7.91 3.82 -7.01
N VAL A 38 -8.79 3.49 -7.97
CA VAL A 38 -9.34 2.15 -8.21
C VAL A 38 -8.32 1.21 -8.85
N LEU A 39 -7.29 1.75 -9.51
CA LEU A 39 -6.41 0.98 -10.38
C LEU A 39 -5.05 0.62 -9.74
N THR A 40 -4.78 1.10 -8.52
CA THR A 40 -3.50 0.85 -7.83
C THR A 40 -3.61 0.91 -6.30
N ASN A 41 -3.89 -0.21 -5.63
CA ASN A 41 -3.43 -0.51 -4.25
C ASN A 41 -4.19 -0.04 -3.00
N ASN A 42 -5.26 0.75 -3.08
CA ASN A 42 -5.89 1.22 -1.82
C ASN A 42 -6.55 0.09 -1.01
N CYS A 43 -7.21 -0.88 -1.64
CA CYS A 43 -7.98 -1.89 -0.91
C CYS A 43 -7.11 -2.92 -0.18
N GLU A 44 -6.07 -3.47 -0.81
CA GLU A 44 -5.16 -4.44 -0.15
C GLU A 44 -4.33 -3.74 0.94
N HIS A 45 -3.81 -2.55 0.65
CA HIS A 45 -3.11 -1.73 1.63
C HIS A 45 -4.01 -1.40 2.82
N PHE A 46 -5.25 -0.98 2.56
CA PHE A 46 -6.22 -0.66 3.61
C PHE A 46 -6.52 -1.87 4.51
N VAL A 47 -6.87 -3.03 3.93
CA VAL A 47 -7.21 -4.21 4.76
C VAL A 47 -6.00 -4.80 5.47
N THR A 48 -4.78 -4.62 4.95
CA THR A 48 -3.54 -5.04 5.64
C THR A 48 -3.15 -4.09 6.76
N GLU A 49 -3.33 -2.78 6.58
CA GLU A 49 -3.20 -1.77 7.65
C GLU A 49 -4.18 -2.06 8.80
N LEU A 50 -5.43 -2.42 8.47
CA LEU A 50 -6.42 -2.81 9.47
C LEU A 50 -6.04 -4.11 10.22
N ARG A 51 -5.60 -5.14 9.49
CA ARG A 51 -5.35 -6.48 10.07
C ARG A 51 -4.02 -6.61 10.79
N TYR A 52 -2.96 -6.04 10.24
CA TYR A 52 -1.58 -6.23 10.72
C TYR A 52 -0.97 -4.95 11.29
N GLY A 53 -1.63 -3.79 11.14
CA GLY A 53 -1.10 -2.50 11.58
C GLY A 53 -0.01 -1.92 10.67
N GLU A 54 0.19 -2.51 9.49
CA GLU A 54 1.07 -2.00 8.46
C GLU A 54 0.51 -2.39 7.08
N GLY A 55 0.24 -1.38 6.26
CA GLY A 55 -0.27 -1.53 4.90
C GLY A 55 0.79 -2.09 3.94
N VAL A 56 0.46 -3.21 3.30
CA VAL A 56 1.29 -3.88 2.30
C VAL A 56 0.50 -4.10 1.04
N SER A 57 1.14 -3.84 -0.11
CA SER A 57 0.61 -4.26 -1.39
C SER A 57 1.74 -4.75 -2.29
N ASP A 58 1.61 -5.98 -2.79
CA ASP A 58 2.60 -6.62 -3.67
C ASP A 58 2.84 -5.82 -4.95
N GLN A 59 1.92 -4.94 -5.35
CA GLN A 59 2.07 -4.17 -6.58
C GLN A 59 2.99 -2.96 -6.40
N VAL A 60 3.12 -2.39 -5.19
CA VAL A 60 4.18 -1.38 -4.91
C VAL A 60 5.54 -2.05 -5.01
N THR A 61 5.68 -3.26 -4.48
CA THR A 61 6.89 -4.08 -4.62
C THR A 61 7.17 -4.43 -6.08
N ASN A 62 6.16 -4.83 -6.85
CA ASN A 62 6.32 -5.14 -8.28
C ASN A 62 6.57 -3.90 -9.15
N ALA A 63 6.04 -2.72 -8.82
CA ALA A 63 6.34 -1.47 -9.51
C ALA A 63 7.79 -1.02 -9.27
N VAL A 64 8.31 -1.21 -8.05
CA VAL A 64 9.73 -0.98 -7.71
C VAL A 64 10.64 -1.99 -8.41
N ILE A 65 10.21 -3.25 -8.56
CA ILE A 65 10.99 -4.30 -9.24
C ILE A 65 10.92 -4.16 -10.77
N GLY A 66 9.77 -3.78 -11.33
CA GLY A 66 9.59 -3.53 -12.77
C GLY A 66 10.34 -2.28 -13.24
N THR A 67 10.42 -1.24 -12.41
CA THR A 67 11.28 -0.09 -12.70
C THR A 67 12.76 -0.46 -12.62
N THR A 68 13.22 -1.24 -11.65
CA THR A 68 14.64 -1.67 -11.60
C THR A 68 15.07 -2.60 -12.74
N ALA A 69 14.18 -3.44 -13.28
CA ALA A 69 14.46 -4.24 -14.48
C ALA A 69 14.48 -3.40 -15.78
N ALA A 70 13.72 -2.31 -15.86
CA ALA A 70 13.82 -1.33 -16.96
C ALA A 70 14.99 -0.34 -16.77
N VAL A 71 15.42 -0.14 -15.51
CA VAL A 71 16.55 0.69 -15.08
C VAL A 71 17.84 -0.14 -15.13
N GLY A 72 18.13 -0.68 -16.32
CA GLY A 72 19.52 -0.78 -16.77
C GLY A 72 20.16 0.61 -16.97
N GLY A 73 19.38 1.68 -16.84
CA GLY A 73 19.86 3.05 -16.77
C GLY A 73 19.01 3.89 -15.80
N ILE A 74 19.69 4.54 -14.86
CA ILE A 74 19.22 5.63 -13.97
C ILE A 74 18.62 5.19 -12.61
N LEU A 75 19.52 4.66 -11.78
CA LEU A 75 19.87 5.18 -10.45
C LEU A 75 18.92 6.24 -9.82
N LEU A 76 18.46 5.93 -8.61
CA LEU A 76 18.29 6.89 -7.49
C LEU A 76 17.22 8.01 -7.63
N VAL A 77 15.98 7.69 -8.03
CA VAL A 77 14.89 8.71 -8.08
C VAL A 77 14.15 8.87 -6.74
N GLY A 78 14.87 8.79 -5.62
CA GLY A 78 14.31 8.99 -4.26
C GLY A 78 14.83 10.21 -3.50
N LEU A 79 15.90 10.88 -3.99
CA LEU A 79 16.55 11.98 -3.27
C LEU A 79 16.74 13.27 -4.09
N ALA A 80 16.21 13.34 -5.31
CA ALA A 80 16.50 14.45 -6.23
C ALA A 80 15.29 15.34 -6.59
N THR A 81 14.19 15.35 -5.83
CA THR A 81 13.11 16.33 -6.04
C THR A 81 13.35 17.68 -5.34
N ALA A 82 14.45 17.86 -4.62
CA ALA A 82 14.71 19.08 -3.84
C ALA A 82 15.68 20.11 -4.47
N VAL A 83 16.36 19.84 -5.60
CA VAL A 83 17.46 20.74 -6.06
C VAL A 83 17.12 21.63 -7.26
N VAL A 84 16.07 21.35 -8.05
CA VAL A 84 15.88 22.08 -9.33
C VAL A 84 15.15 23.44 -9.17
N LYS A 85 14.53 23.75 -8.03
CA LYS A 85 13.74 24.99 -7.87
C LYS A 85 14.53 26.21 -7.33
N GLY A 86 15.86 26.14 -7.25
CA GLY A 86 16.69 27.14 -6.56
C GLY A 86 17.52 28.11 -7.41
N PHE A 87 17.63 27.94 -8.73
CA PHE A 87 18.60 28.73 -9.53
C PHE A 87 18.00 29.33 -10.82
N SER A 88 16.90 30.07 -10.67
CA SER A 88 16.57 31.09 -11.68
C SER A 88 16.33 32.41 -10.95
N ARG A 89 17.43 33.14 -10.73
CA ARG A 89 17.44 34.61 -10.68
C ARG A 89 18.05 35.09 -11.98
#